data_AF-A2ECZ2-F1
#
_entry.id   AF-A2ECZ2-F1
#
_cell.length_a   1.000
_cell.length_b   1.000
_cell.length_c   1.000
_cell.angle_alpha   90.00
_cell.angle_beta   90.00
_cell.angle_gamma   90.00
#
_symmetry.space_group_name_H-M   'P 1'
#
loop_
_entity.id
_entity.type
_entity.pdbx_description
1 polymer ?
#
loop_
_entity_poly.entity_id
_entity_poly.type
_entity_poly.pdbx_seq_one_letter_code
_entity_poly.pdbx_strand_id
1 'polypeptide(L)'
;MCEKLRLVFPQWQGGETNNIASYVTELEPKVAAQGYVIGSELLQWLAPVSSVPMEKVPVSLDDSPEAVATENGIFAYKIFSILKSQRKLSHLVVIAL
;
A
#
# COMPACT_ATOMS: atom_id res chain seq x y z
N MET A 1 23.29 -5.82 15.68
CA MET A 1 22.02 -6.55 15.77
C MET A 1 21.17 -6.15 14.56
N CYS A 2 20.51 -7.11 13.89
CA CYS A 2 19.57 -6.79 12.82
C CYS A 2 18.22 -6.46 13.47
N GLU A 3 17.96 -5.17 13.71
CA GLU A 3 16.67 -4.71 14.21
C GLU A 3 15.65 -4.82 13.08
N LYS A 4 14.81 -5.86 13.15
CA LYS A 4 13.68 -6.03 12.26
C LYS A 4 12.49 -5.26 12.84
N LEU A 5 11.69 -4.65 11.98
CA LEU A 5 10.41 -4.03 12.31
C LEU A 5 9.37 -4.62 11.35
N ARG A 6 8.14 -4.81 11.82
CA ARG A 6 7.02 -5.23 10.98
C ARG A 6 6.31 -3.98 10.50
N LEU A 7 6.26 -3.78 9.19
CA LEU A 7 5.49 -2.69 8.60
C LEU A 7 4.19 -3.25 8.02
N VAL A 8 3.06 -2.82 8.58
CA VAL A 8 1.76 -2.99 7.94
C VAL A 8 1.62 -1.84 6.95
N PHE A 9 1.71 -2.15 5.66
CA PHE A 9 1.73 -1.14 4.62
C PHE A 9 0.57 -1.37 3.64
N PRO A 10 -0.61 -0.81 3.93
CA PRO A 10 -1.83 -1.03 3.13
C PRO A 10 -1.83 -0.15 1.87
N GLN A 11 -0.76 -0.23 1.06
CA GLN A 11 -0.66 0.52 -0.18
C GLN A 11 -1.51 -0.14 -1.27
N TRP A 12 -2.36 0.63 -1.92
CA TRP A 12 -3.22 0.14 -3.01
C TRP A 12 -2.89 0.79 -4.37
N GLN A 13 -2.26 1.96 -4.35
CA GLN A 13 -1.97 2.77 -5.52
C GLN A 13 -0.93 2.16 -6.47
N GLY A 14 -0.21 1.12 -6.05
CA GLY A 14 0.69 0.38 -6.93
C GLY A 14 -0.05 -0.52 -7.92
N GLY A 15 -1.26 -0.97 -7.58
CA GLY A 15 -2.15 -1.71 -8.45
C GLY A 15 -3.08 -0.75 -9.18
N GLU A 16 -2.64 -0.26 -10.35
CA GLU A 16 -3.42 0.64 -11.20
C GLU A 16 -4.88 0.17 -11.32
N THR A 17 -5.82 1.09 -11.12
CA THR A 17 -7.22 0.76 -10.87
C THR A 17 -7.87 -0.04 -11.99
N ASN A 18 -7.60 0.30 -13.26
CA ASN A 18 -8.20 -0.41 -14.39
C ASN A 18 -7.60 -1.82 -14.57
N ASN A 19 -6.31 -1.98 -14.29
CA ASN A 19 -5.62 -3.25 -14.32
C ASN A 19 -6.22 -4.20 -13.28
N ILE A 20 -6.40 -3.74 -12.04
CA ILE A 20 -7.00 -4.57 -10.99
C ILE A 20 -8.47 -4.89 -11.31
N ALA A 21 -9.24 -3.92 -11.79
CA ALA A 21 -10.63 -4.14 -12.18
C ALA A 21 -10.78 -5.18 -13.30
N SER A 22 -9.77 -5.34 -14.16
CA SER A 22 -9.78 -6.36 -15.22
C SER A 22 -9.72 -7.80 -14.70
N TYR A 23 -9.19 -8.00 -13.48
CA TYR A 23 -9.10 -9.31 -12.84
C TYR A 23 -10.24 -9.61 -11.87
N VAL A 24 -10.95 -8.58 -11.39
CA VAL A 24 -12.05 -8.70 -10.42
C VAL A 24 -13.27 -7.95 -10.94
N THR A 25 -13.86 -8.51 -12.00
CA THR A 25 -14.94 -7.88 -12.78
C THR A 25 -16.26 -7.77 -12.03
N GLU A 26 -16.39 -8.49 -10.92
CA GLU A 26 -17.56 -8.51 -10.04
C GLU A 26 -17.62 -7.31 -9.10
N LEU A 27 -16.52 -6.54 -8.98
CA LEU A 27 -16.41 -5.38 -8.12
C LEU A 27 -16.24 -4.10 -8.93
N GLU A 28 -16.77 -3.00 -8.39
CA GLU A 28 -16.47 -1.67 -8.90
C GLU A 28 -14.96 -1.40 -8.88
N PRO A 29 -14.37 -0.76 -9.91
CA PRO A 29 -12.92 -0.61 -10.05
C PRO A 29 -12.23 -0.04 -8.80
N LYS A 30 -12.86 0.96 -8.17
CA LYS A 30 -12.41 1.55 -6.90
C LYS A 30 -12.29 0.51 -5.79
N VAL A 31 -13.34 -0.30 -5.63
CA VAL A 31 -13.41 -1.33 -4.57
C VAL A 31 -12.40 -2.43 -4.83
N ALA A 32 -12.25 -2.84 -6.10
CA ALA A 32 -11.26 -3.82 -6.52
C ALA A 32 -9.83 -3.35 -6.18
N ALA A 33 -9.48 -2.12 -6.55
CA ALA A 33 -8.17 -1.53 -6.26
C ALA A 33 -7.93 -1.33 -4.75
N GLN A 34 -8.89 -0.76 -4.03
CA GLN A 34 -8.76 -0.54 -2.58
C GLN A 34 -8.82 -1.85 -1.76
N GLY A 35 -9.13 -2.99 -2.39
CA GLY A 35 -9.04 -4.33 -1.80
C GLY A 35 -7.67 -4.65 -1.21
N TYR A 36 -6.57 -4.06 -1.74
CA TYR A 36 -5.23 -4.19 -1.15
C TYR A 36 -5.15 -3.71 0.31
N VAL A 37 -5.96 -2.72 0.70
CA VAL A 37 -6.01 -2.24 2.09
C VAL A 37 -6.53 -3.35 2.99
N ILE A 38 -7.67 -3.94 2.63
CA ILE A 38 -8.26 -5.06 3.38
C ILE A 38 -7.31 -6.26 3.36
N GLY A 39 -6.70 -6.56 2.21
CA GLY A 39 -5.70 -7.62 2.06
C GLY A 39 -4.54 -7.47 3.06
N SER A 40 -3.99 -6.26 3.20
CA SER A 40 -2.92 -5.98 4.16
C SER A 40 -3.36 -6.19 5.62
N GLU A 41 -4.57 -5.76 6.00
CA GLU A 41 -5.08 -5.98 7.36
C GLU A 41 -5.33 -7.47 7.63
N LEU A 42 -5.89 -8.18 6.66
CA LEU A 42 -6.13 -9.62 6.75
C LEU A 42 -4.81 -10.39 6.90
N LEU A 43 -3.80 -10.03 6.12
CA LEU A 43 -2.47 -10.63 6.23
C LEU A 43 -1.83 -10.34 7.58
N GLN A 44 -1.95 -9.12 8.11
CA GLN A 44 -1.50 -8.80 9.46
C GLN A 44 -2.23 -9.64 10.52
N TRP A 45 -3.52 -9.88 10.35
CA TRP A 45 -4.31 -10.71 11.26
C TRP A 45 -3.90 -12.19 11.20
N LEU A 46 -3.62 -12.72 10.00
CA LEU A 46 -3.18 -14.11 9.79
C LEU A 46 -1.71 -14.34 10.14
N ALA A 47 -0.88 -13.29 10.12
CA ALA A 47 0.55 -13.40 10.38
C ALA A 47 0.80 -13.88 11.82
N PRO A 48 1.82 -14.72 12.04
CA PRO A 48 2.22 -15.13 13.39
C PRO A 48 2.49 -13.92 14.28
N VAL A 49 2.20 -14.08 15.57
CA VAL A 49 2.55 -13.09 16.61
C VAL A 49 4.05 -12.83 16.53
N SER A 50 4.40 -11.55 16.48
CA SER A 50 5.78 -11.09 16.38
C SER A 50 6.21 -10.47 17.70
N SER A 51 7.44 -10.78 18.11
CA SER A 51 8.13 -10.09 19.20
C SER A 51 8.87 -8.83 18.74
N VAL A 52 8.96 -8.59 17.42
CA VAL A 52 9.54 -7.36 16.87
C VAL A 52 8.50 -6.23 16.86
N PRO A 53 8.92 -4.95 16.98
CA PRO A 53 8.03 -3.82 16.88
C PRO A 53 7.19 -3.85 15.60
N MET A 54 6.01 -3.24 15.64
CA MET A 54 5.10 -3.15 14.50
C MET A 54 4.64 -1.71 14.33
N GLU A 55 4.68 -1.23 13.09
CA GLU A 55 4.25 0.11 12.71
C GLU A 55 3.32 0.01 11.49
N LYS A 56 2.33 0.91 11.44
CA LYS A 56 1.39 0.98 10.33
C LYS A 56 1.61 2.25 9.52
N VAL A 57 1.81 2.09 8.22
CA VAL A 57 2.01 3.24 7.32
C VAL A 57 0.65 3.83 6.96
N PRO A 58 0.41 5.14 7.21
CA PRO A 58 -0.83 5.78 6.78
C PRO A 58 -0.86 5.87 5.25
N VAL A 59 -1.93 5.34 4.65
CA VAL A 59 -2.18 5.39 3.20
C VAL A 59 -3.50 6.08 2.97
N SER A 60 -3.52 7.08 2.08
CA SER A 60 -4.75 7.77 1.68
C SER A 60 -5.65 6.85 0.85
N LEU A 61 -6.96 6.91 1.08
CA LEU A 61 -7.97 6.27 0.24
C LEU A 61 -8.55 7.21 -0.82
N ASP A 62 -7.95 8.40 -0.98
CA ASP A 62 -8.32 9.36 -2.02
C ASP A 62 -8.01 8.78 -3.41
N ASP A 63 -9.06 8.60 -4.19
CA ASP A 63 -9.06 8.11 -5.56
C ASP A 63 -9.46 9.20 -6.57
N SER A 64 -9.44 10.47 -6.16
CA SER A 64 -9.68 11.58 -7.07
C SER A 64 -8.71 11.53 -8.28
N PRO A 65 -9.16 11.92 -9.48
CA PRO A 65 -8.31 11.91 -10.68
C PRO A 65 -6.97 12.62 -10.49
N GLU A 66 -6.93 13.67 -9.66
CA GLU A 66 -5.73 14.40 -9.30
C GLU A 66 -4.78 13.59 -8.41
N ALA A 67 -5.32 12.81 -7.46
CA ALA A 67 -4.55 11.97 -6.55
C ALA A 67 -3.96 10.74 -7.25
N VAL A 68 -4.71 10.13 -8.18
CA VAL A 68 -4.29 8.94 -8.93
C VAL A 68 -3.71 9.26 -10.31
N ALA A 69 -3.45 10.53 -10.60
CA ALA A 69 -2.90 10.97 -11.88
C ALA A 69 -1.61 10.23 -12.23
N THR A 70 -1.51 9.81 -13.50
CA THR A 70 -0.27 9.27 -14.05
C THR A 70 0.66 10.41 -14.41
N GLU A 71 1.82 10.47 -13.74
CA GLU A 71 2.87 11.43 -14.04
C GLU A 71 4.19 10.67 -14.20
N ASN A 72 5.03 11.09 -15.16
CA ASN A 72 6.30 10.40 -15.46
C ASN A 72 6.12 8.89 -15.76
N GLY A 73 4.99 8.48 -16.32
CA GLY A 73 4.68 7.09 -16.62
C GLY A 73 4.32 6.21 -15.42
N ILE A 74 4.12 6.82 -14.24
CA ILE A 74 3.79 6.11 -13.00
C ILE A 74 2.39 6.54 -12.55
N PHE A 75 1.48 5.58 -12.40
CA PHE A 75 0.15 5.81 -11.84
C PHE A 75 0.24 6.28 -10.39
N ALA A 76 -0.61 7.24 -9.99
CA ALA A 76 -0.60 7.83 -8.65
C ALA A 76 0.79 8.36 -8.21
N TYR A 77 1.58 8.91 -9.14
CA TYR A 77 2.96 9.33 -8.91
C TYR A 77 3.13 10.26 -7.70
N LYS A 78 2.20 11.21 -7.53
CA LYS A 78 2.22 12.17 -6.41
C LYS A 78 2.16 11.48 -5.05
N ILE A 79 1.41 10.38 -4.94
CA ILE A 79 1.29 9.61 -3.70
C ILE A 79 2.62 8.95 -3.34
N PHE A 80 3.39 8.46 -4.32
CA PHE A 80 4.73 7.92 -4.06
C PHE A 80 5.71 8.96 -3.50
N SER A 81 5.55 10.23 -3.86
CA SER A 81 6.37 11.31 -3.28
C SER A 81 6.09 11.51 -1.78
N ILE A 82 4.82 11.35 -1.38
CA ILE A 82 4.38 11.41 0.02
C ILE A 82 4.97 10.22 0.79
N LEU A 83 4.96 9.02 0.20
CA LEU A 83 5.54 7.82 0.82
C LEU A 83 7.07 7.93 1.01
N LYS A 84 7.79 8.58 0.09
CA LYS A 84 9.21 8.91 0.28
C LYS A 84 9.44 9.84 1.48
N SER A 85 8.53 10.79 1.73
CA SER A 85 8.58 11.68 2.89
C SER A 85 8.37 10.93 4.22
N GLN A 86 7.58 9.84 4.21
CA GLN A 86 7.37 8.98 5.38
C GLN A 86 8.58 8.12 5.75
N ARG A 87 9.68 8.19 4.98
CA ARG A 87 10.93 7.45 5.24
C ARG A 87 11.72 8.08 6.40
N LYS A 88 11.21 7.95 7.63
CA LYS A 88 11.96 8.21 8.88
C LYS A 88 12.85 7.04 9.31
N LEU A 89 12.65 5.84 8.75
CA LEU A 89 13.36 4.63 9.16
C LEU A 89 14.35 4.20 8.07
N SER A 90 15.61 4.58 8.26
CA SER A 90 16.71 4.44 7.29
C SER A 90 17.27 3.02 7.13
N HIS A 91 16.74 2.00 7.82
CA HIS A 91 17.41 0.70 7.94
C HIS A 91 16.53 -0.54 7.76
N LEU A 92 15.30 -0.40 7.29
CA LEU A 92 14.36 -1.52 7.34
C LEU A 92 13.99 -2.15 6.00
N VAL A 93 14.18 -3.46 5.92
CA VAL A 93 13.66 -4.32 4.86
C VAL A 93 12.13 -4.26 4.92
N VAL A 94 11.53 -3.60 3.94
CA VAL A 94 10.09 -3.55 3.74
C VAL A 94 9.65 -4.89 3.15
N ILE A 95 8.82 -5.65 3.87
CA ILE A 95 8.04 -6.72 3.24
C ILE A 95 6.86 -6.00 2.60
N ALA A 96 6.95 -5.77 1.29
CA ALA A 96 5.86 -5.28 0.46
C ALA A 96 5.18 -6.49 -0.19
N LEU A 97 3.87 -6.59 -0.05
CA LEU A 97 3.00 -7.35 -0.96
C LEU A 97 2.20 -6.35 -1.77
#